data_AF-A0A366W4Z8-F1
#
_entry.id   AF-A0A366W4Z8-F1
#
_cell.length_a   1.000
_cell.length_b   1.000
_cell.length_c   1.000
_cell.angle_alpha   90.00
_cell.angle_beta   90.00
_cell.angle_gamma   90.00
#
_symmetry.space_group_name_H-M   'P 1'
#
loop_
_entity.id
_entity.type
_entity.pdbx_description
1 polymer ?
#
loop_
_entity_poly.entity_id
_entity_poly.type
_entity_poly.pdbx_seq_one_letter_code
_entity_poly.pdbx_strand_id
1 'polypeptide(L)'
;MKVRELYAGFRESFVEIAEATDALHAEVWSHEGDPLLHLWFEDLARFLNSRMDTSDFDAKISGVFKFFDGHWGTGSAEVRACIDNSFVENLFWQVPPTRAKPIWHIMPPRLQDLYVEFHGKPPNIS
;
A
#
# COMPACT_ATOMS: atom_id res chain seq x y z
N MET A 1 -3.85 13.91 -12.53
CA MET A 1 -3.19 13.57 -11.26
C MET A 1 -1.81 12.97 -11.52
N LYS A 2 -0.77 13.42 -10.81
CA LYS A 2 0.59 12.85 -10.83
C LYS A 2 0.88 12.06 -9.55
N VAL A 3 1.94 11.24 -9.52
CA VAL A 3 2.33 10.47 -8.34
C VAL A 3 2.63 11.36 -7.12
N ARG A 4 3.17 12.57 -7.34
CA ARG A 4 3.37 13.56 -6.27
C ARG A 4 2.07 13.99 -5.59
N GLU A 5 0.98 14.11 -6.36
CA GLU A 5 -0.33 14.50 -5.80
C GLU A 5 -0.97 13.33 -5.05
N LEU A 6 -0.80 12.10 -5.54
CA LEU A 6 -1.17 10.88 -4.81
C LEU A 6 -0.44 10.82 -3.46
N TYR A 7 0.88 11.07 -3.47
CA TYR A 7 1.70 11.11 -2.26
C TYR A 7 1.21 12.17 -1.27
N ALA A 8 1.05 13.42 -1.72
CA ALA A 8 0.56 14.50 -0.88
C ALA A 8 -0.84 14.19 -0.28
N GLY A 9 -1.78 13.73 -1.12
CA GLY A 9 -3.12 13.37 -0.68
C GLY A 9 -3.15 12.20 0.31
N PHE A 10 -2.23 11.24 0.17
CA PHE A 10 -2.09 10.15 1.13
C PHE A 10 -1.64 10.68 2.49
N ARG A 11 -0.61 11.55 2.53
CA ARG A 11 -0.09 12.14 3.77
C ARG A 11 -1.15 12.95 4.51
N GLU A 12 -1.96 13.72 3.78
CA GLU A 12 -3.05 14.50 4.37
C GLU A 12 -4.15 13.61 4.95
N SER A 13 -4.43 12.47 4.31
CA SER A 13 -5.51 11.55 4.70
C SER A 13 -5.11 10.59 5.83
N PHE A 14 -3.84 10.23 5.91
CA PHE A 14 -3.33 9.17 6.79
C PHE A 14 -2.03 9.57 7.50
N VAL A 15 -2.04 10.73 8.16
CA VAL A 15 -0.85 11.35 8.81
C VAL A 15 -0.02 10.33 9.60
N GLU A 16 -0.62 9.58 10.52
CA GLU A 16 0.08 8.61 11.37
C GLU A 16 0.76 7.48 10.56
N ILE A 17 0.11 6.99 9.51
CA ILE A 17 0.67 5.94 8.64
C ILE A 17 1.81 6.53 7.79
N ALA A 18 1.62 7.74 7.29
CA ALA A 18 2.62 8.44 6.49
C ALA A 18 3.89 8.73 7.29
N GLU A 19 3.77 9.24 8.52
CA GLU A 19 4.90 9.50 9.41
C GLU A 19 5.66 8.21 9.76
N ALA A 20 4.95 7.13 10.04
CA ALA A 20 5.58 5.83 10.29
C ALA A 20 6.28 5.27 9.04
N THR A 21 5.71 5.50 7.85
CA THR A 21 6.33 5.13 6.58
C THR A 21 7.56 5.98 6.29
N ASP A 22 7.54 7.27 6.61
CA ASP A 22 8.70 8.15 6.45
C ASP A 22 9.88 7.70 7.30
N ALA A 23 9.62 7.29 8.55
CA ALA A 23 10.66 6.75 9.42
C ALA A 23 11.28 5.49 8.80
N LEU A 24 10.46 4.55 8.32
CA LEU A 24 10.92 3.35 7.61
C LEU A 24 11.73 3.70 6.35
N HIS A 25 11.23 4.64 5.55
CA HIS A 25 11.87 5.07 4.31
C HIS A 25 13.24 5.72 4.57
N ALA A 26 13.35 6.57 5.60
CA ALA A 26 14.60 7.24 5.97
C ALA A 26 15.65 6.25 6.52
N GLU A 27 15.23 5.19 7.21
CA GLU A 27 16.13 4.12 7.67
C GLU A 27 16.73 3.34 6.50
N VAL A 28 15.95 3.11 5.44
CA VAL A 28 16.37 2.35 4.26
C VAL A 28 17.11 3.21 3.25
N TRP A 29 16.71 4.48 3.10
CA TRP A 29 17.20 5.39 2.06
C TRP A 29 17.79 6.66 2.70
N SER A 30 19.12 6.70 2.81
CA SER A 30 19.85 7.79 3.47
C SER A 30 20.03 9.03 2.58
N HIS A 31 18.96 9.63 2.04
CA HIS A 31 19.11 10.80 1.15
C HIS A 31 18.32 12.04 1.57
N GLU A 32 19.05 13.15 1.65
CA GLU A 32 18.52 14.51 1.54
C GLU A 32 18.08 14.72 0.08
N GLY A 33 16.78 14.65 -0.19
CA GLY A 33 16.22 14.83 -1.53
C GLY A 33 14.72 14.54 -1.58
N ASP A 34 14.11 14.79 -2.74
CA ASP A 34 12.75 14.31 -3.02
C ASP A 34 12.73 12.78 -2.88
N PRO A 35 11.84 12.19 -2.08
CA PRO A 35 11.74 10.74 -2.00
C PRO A 35 11.53 10.19 -3.41
N LEU A 36 12.22 9.10 -3.73
CA LEU A 36 11.85 8.30 -4.89
C LEU A 36 10.45 7.77 -4.60
N LEU A 37 9.43 8.51 -5.02
CA LEU A 37 8.04 8.34 -4.54
C LEU A 37 7.55 6.90 -4.71
N HIS A 38 7.96 6.23 -5.78
CA HIS A 38 7.70 4.81 -5.99
C HIS A 38 8.25 3.94 -4.86
N LEU A 39 9.50 4.12 -4.45
CA LEU A 39 10.10 3.40 -3.33
C LEU A 39 9.40 3.71 -2.00
N TRP A 40 8.91 4.94 -1.82
CA TRP A 40 8.11 5.28 -0.65
C TRP A 40 6.79 4.48 -0.60
N PHE A 41 6.13 4.26 -1.74
CA PHE A 41 4.93 3.41 -1.79
C PHE A 41 5.23 1.91 -1.56
N GLU A 42 6.43 1.45 -1.94
CA GLU A 42 6.89 0.09 -1.57
C GLU A 42 7.10 -0.02 -0.06
N ASP A 43 7.71 0.98 0.56
CA ASP A 43 7.90 1.03 2.00
C ASP A 43 6.57 1.18 2.74
N LEU A 44 5.59 1.90 2.17
CA LEU A 44 4.22 1.91 2.69
C LEU A 44 3.63 0.51 2.72
N ALA A 45 3.74 -0.26 1.63
CA ALA A 45 3.23 -1.63 1.57
C ALA A 45 3.91 -2.51 2.63
N ARG A 46 5.23 -2.38 2.82
CA ARG A 46 5.99 -3.07 3.87
C ARG A 46 5.52 -2.70 5.26
N PHE A 47 5.33 -1.41 5.52
CA PHE A 47 4.79 -0.93 6.79
C PHE A 47 3.43 -1.57 7.05
N LEU A 48 2.49 -1.52 6.09
CA LEU A 48 1.17 -2.13 6.26
C LEU A 48 1.27 -3.63 6.53
N ASN A 49 2.11 -4.37 5.81
CA ASN A 49 2.33 -5.81 6.03
C ASN A 49 2.74 -6.11 7.48
N SER A 50 3.64 -5.30 8.05
CA SER A 50 4.08 -5.43 9.46
C SER A 50 3.01 -5.09 10.49
N ARG A 51 1.90 -4.47 10.07
CA ARG A 51 0.77 -4.06 10.93
C ARG A 51 -0.46 -4.94 10.76
N MET A 52 -0.53 -5.75 9.71
CA MET A 52 -1.65 -6.66 9.44
C MET A 52 -1.83 -7.74 10.53
N ASP A 53 -0.86 -7.90 11.45
CA ASP A 53 -0.96 -8.79 12.60
C ASP A 53 -1.60 -8.15 13.85
N THR A 54 -1.88 -6.84 13.82
CA THR A 54 -2.45 -6.06 14.93
C THR A 54 -3.96 -5.85 14.76
N SER A 55 -4.76 -6.22 15.77
CA SER A 55 -6.23 -6.15 15.73
C SER A 55 -6.79 -4.73 15.56
N ASP A 56 -6.03 -3.72 15.96
CA ASP A 56 -6.49 -2.33 15.98
C ASP A 56 -6.31 -1.62 14.62
N PHE A 57 -5.84 -2.34 13.60
CA PHE A 57 -5.42 -1.77 12.32
C PHE A 57 -6.40 -2.03 11.16
N ASP A 58 -7.39 -2.89 11.34
CA ASP A 58 -8.35 -3.30 10.29
C ASP A 58 -9.13 -2.11 9.69
N ALA A 59 -9.56 -1.16 10.52
CA ALA A 59 -10.28 0.02 10.05
C ALA A 59 -9.37 0.97 9.26
N LYS A 60 -8.12 1.14 9.71
CA LYS A 60 -7.13 2.01 9.06
C LYS A 60 -6.73 1.46 7.69
N ILE A 61 -6.46 0.16 7.61
CA ILE A 61 -6.05 -0.48 6.35
C ILE A 61 -7.18 -0.52 5.32
N SER A 62 -8.44 -0.71 5.75
CA SER A 62 -9.59 -0.57 4.84
C SER A 62 -9.68 0.83 4.22
N GLY A 63 -9.42 1.88 5.02
CA GLY A 63 -9.37 3.27 4.54
C GLY A 63 -8.27 3.48 3.50
N VAL A 64 -7.08 2.94 3.75
CA VAL A 64 -5.94 2.99 2.82
C VAL A 64 -6.29 2.29 1.50
N PHE A 65 -6.88 1.10 1.53
CA PHE A 65 -7.26 0.41 0.30
C PHE A 65 -8.31 1.16 -0.51
N LYS A 66 -9.30 1.78 0.13
CA LYS A 66 -10.31 2.61 -0.56
C LYS A 66 -9.69 3.85 -1.20
N PHE A 67 -8.71 4.46 -0.54
CA PHE A 67 -7.96 5.59 -1.09
C PHE A 67 -7.28 5.20 -2.40
N PHE A 68 -6.54 4.09 -2.41
CA PHE A 68 -5.84 3.61 -3.60
C PHE A 68 -6.79 3.13 -4.70
N ASP A 69 -7.88 2.42 -4.37
CA ASP A 69 -8.88 2.00 -5.38
C ASP A 69 -9.51 3.21 -6.09
N GLY A 70 -9.88 4.26 -5.34
CA GLY A 70 -10.41 5.49 -5.91
C GLY A 70 -9.41 6.22 -6.81
N HIS A 71 -8.14 6.31 -6.38
CA HIS A 71 -7.08 6.97 -7.14
C HIS A 71 -6.60 6.15 -8.34
N TRP A 72 -6.69 4.82 -8.30
CA TRP A 72 -6.46 3.98 -9.47
C TRP A 72 -7.55 4.22 -10.53
N GLY A 73 -8.82 4.28 -10.11
CA GLY A 73 -9.96 4.46 -11.00
C GLY A 73 -10.01 5.81 -11.72
N THR A 74 -9.41 6.85 -11.12
CA THR A 74 -9.44 8.24 -11.66
C THR A 74 -8.05 8.78 -12.03
N GLY A 75 -6.99 8.05 -11.70
CA GLY A 75 -5.61 8.47 -11.87
C GLY A 75 -5.12 8.45 -13.32
N SER A 76 -3.95 9.06 -13.53
CA SER A 76 -3.20 8.93 -14.77
C SER A 76 -2.61 7.51 -14.93
N ALA A 77 -2.07 7.20 -16.10
CA ALA A 77 -1.34 5.94 -16.30
C ALA A 77 -0.15 5.80 -15.34
N GLU A 78 0.55 6.91 -15.07
CA GLU A 78 1.65 6.98 -14.10
C GLU A 78 1.19 6.63 -12.68
N VAL A 79 0.05 7.20 -12.23
CA VAL A 79 -0.53 6.88 -10.92
C VAL A 79 -0.97 5.42 -10.86
N ARG A 80 -1.64 4.90 -11.89
CA ARG A 80 -2.04 3.48 -11.93
C ARG A 80 -0.83 2.57 -11.83
N ALA A 81 0.24 2.83 -12.59
CA ALA A 81 1.47 2.05 -12.53
C ALA A 81 2.16 2.13 -11.16
N CYS A 82 2.11 3.29 -10.49
CA CYS A 82 2.62 3.42 -9.14
C CYS A 82 1.82 2.59 -8.12
N ILE A 83 0.49 2.61 -8.23
CA ILE A 83 -0.38 1.84 -7.32
C ILE A 83 -0.20 0.34 -7.56
N ASP A 84 -0.12 -0.08 -8.82
CA ASP A 84 0.07 -1.47 -9.20
C ASP A 84 1.44 -1.97 -8.71
N ASN A 85 2.51 -1.42 -9.29
CA ASN A 85 3.85 -1.96 -9.15
C ASN A 85 4.50 -1.65 -7.79
N SER A 86 4.29 -0.44 -7.27
CA SER A 86 4.97 -0.01 -6.05
C SER A 86 4.16 -0.32 -4.80
N PHE A 87 2.84 -0.44 -4.89
CA PHE A 87 2.00 -0.70 -3.72
C PHE A 87 1.41 -2.11 -3.72
N VAL A 88 0.54 -2.44 -4.69
CA VAL A 88 -0.22 -3.69 -4.68
C VAL A 88 0.67 -4.92 -4.76
N GLU A 89 1.65 -4.94 -5.66
CA GLU A 89 2.59 -6.07 -5.79
C GLU A 89 3.35 -6.39 -4.49
N ASN A 90 3.55 -5.38 -3.64
CA ASN A 90 4.34 -5.47 -2.41
C ASN A 90 3.51 -5.82 -1.16
N LEU A 91 2.17 -5.95 -1.28
CA LEU A 91 1.31 -6.31 -0.15
C LEU A 91 1.40 -7.81 0.20
N PHE A 92 1.03 -8.15 1.43
CA PHE A 92 0.97 -9.51 1.99
C PHE A 92 2.32 -10.24 2.05
N TRP A 93 3.43 -9.57 1.79
CA TRP A 93 4.76 -10.15 1.96
C TRP A 93 5.01 -10.51 3.42
N GLN A 94 5.34 -11.78 3.68
CA GLN A 94 5.58 -12.35 5.02
C GLN A 94 4.41 -12.19 6.01
N VAL A 95 3.19 -11.96 5.53
CA VAL A 95 2.00 -11.91 6.40
C VAL A 95 1.48 -13.33 6.66
N PRO A 96 1.29 -13.75 7.92
CA PRO A 96 0.80 -15.09 8.22
C PRO A 96 -0.66 -15.28 7.77
N PRO A 97 -1.07 -16.50 7.36
CA PRO A 97 -2.41 -16.72 6.77
C PRO A 97 -3.59 -16.31 7.63
N THR A 98 -3.49 -16.50 8.96
CA THR A 98 -4.51 -16.11 9.94
C THR A 98 -4.78 -14.60 9.94
N ARG A 99 -3.84 -13.81 9.45
CA ARG A 99 -3.91 -12.34 9.34
C ARG A 99 -4.15 -11.88 7.92
N ALA A 100 -3.51 -12.52 6.94
CA ALA A 100 -3.72 -12.22 5.52
C ALA A 100 -5.18 -12.44 5.12
N LYS A 101 -5.83 -13.49 5.64
CA LYS A 101 -7.21 -13.83 5.29
C LYS A 101 -8.21 -12.70 5.53
N PRO A 102 -8.42 -12.18 6.76
CA PRO A 102 -9.40 -11.11 6.96
C PRO A 102 -9.07 -9.84 6.16
N ILE A 103 -7.79 -9.49 6.03
CA ILE A 103 -7.35 -8.31 5.27
C ILE A 103 -7.60 -8.46 3.78
N TRP A 104 -7.36 -9.65 3.22
CA TRP A 104 -7.68 -9.95 1.83
C TRP A 104 -9.17 -9.72 1.54
N HIS A 105 -10.06 -10.16 2.43
CA HIS A 105 -11.52 -10.06 2.21
C HIS A 105 -12.06 -8.62 2.26
N ILE A 106 -11.36 -7.68 2.92
CA ILE A 106 -11.75 -6.26 2.95
C ILE A 106 -11.08 -5.43 1.84
N MET A 107 -10.10 -5.99 1.13
CA MET A 107 -9.44 -5.34 0.01
C MET A 107 -10.43 -5.21 -1.16
N PRO A 108 -10.52 -4.04 -1.82
CA PRO A 108 -11.38 -3.84 -2.98
C PRO A 108 -11.10 -4.86 -4.09
N PRO A 109 -12.12 -5.41 -4.76
CA PRO A 109 -11.95 -6.45 -5.78
C PRO A 109 -10.94 -6.06 -6.88
N ARG A 110 -10.95 -4.80 -7.31
CA ARG A 110 -9.99 -4.31 -8.30
C ARG A 110 -8.54 -4.46 -7.86
N LEU A 111 -8.24 -4.13 -6.60
CA LEU A 111 -6.87 -4.27 -6.10
C LEU A 111 -6.51 -5.75 -5.88
N GLN A 112 -7.48 -6.59 -5.53
CA GLN A 112 -7.29 -8.05 -5.52
C GLN A 112 -6.94 -8.58 -6.91
N ASP A 113 -7.65 -8.10 -7.94
CA ASP A 113 -7.40 -8.50 -9.34
C ASP A 113 -5.99 -8.12 -9.77
N LEU A 114 -5.54 -6.89 -9.49
CA LEU A 114 -4.15 -6.44 -9.74
C LEU A 114 -3.13 -7.35 -9.04
N TYR A 115 -3.37 -7.65 -7.76
CA TYR A 115 -2.51 -8.55 -7.00
C TYR A 115 -2.41 -9.93 -7.65
N VAL A 116 -3.55 -10.51 -8.05
CA VAL A 116 -3.62 -11.84 -8.67
C VAL A 116 -3.02 -11.83 -10.08
N GLU A 117 -3.20 -10.76 -10.84
CA GLU A 117 -2.61 -10.59 -12.18
C GLU A 117 -1.09 -10.65 -12.11
N PHE A 118 -0.48 -9.99 -11.11
CA PHE A 118 0.96 -10.04 -10.91
C PHE A 118 1.46 -11.36 -10.30
N HIS A 119 0.86 -11.81 -9.19
CA HIS A 119 1.35 -12.97 -8.43
C HIS A 119 0.86 -14.32 -8.97
N GLY A 120 -0.14 -14.31 -9.85
CA GLY A 120 -0.82 -15.50 -10.39
C GLY A 120 -1.77 -16.21 -9.42
N LYS A 121 -1.89 -15.73 -8.18
CA LYS A 121 -2.75 -16.31 -7.13
C LYS A 121 -3.01 -15.31 -5.99
N PRO A 122 -4.06 -15.53 -5.17
CA PRO A 122 -4.25 -14.80 -3.92
C PRO A 122 -3.07 -14.99 -2.95
N PRO A 123 -2.91 -14.11 -1.95
CA PRO A 123 -1.92 -14.30 -0.89
C PRO A 123 -2.16 -15.62 -0.14
N ASN A 124 -1.16 -16.08 0.61
CA ASN A 124 -1.34 -17.29 1.41
C ASN A 124 -2.34 -17.03 2.54
N ILE A 125 -3.57 -17.53 2.37
CA ILE A 125 -4.71 -17.37 3.29
C ILE A 125 -5.22 -18.72 3.84
N SER A 126 -4.45 -19.80 3.63
CA SER A 126 -4.76 -21.17 4.02
C SER A 126 -4.14 -21.56 5.36
#